data_AF-A0A6N8B3K5-F1
#
_entry.id   AF-A0A6N8B3K5-F1
#
_cell.length_a   1.000
_cell.length_b   1.000
_cell.length_c   1.000
_cell.angle_alpha   90.00
_cell.angle_beta   90.00
_cell.angle_gamma   90.00
#
_symmetry.space_group_name_H-M   'P 1'
#
loop_
_entity.id
_entity.type
_entity.pdbx_description
1 polymer ?
#
loop_
_entity_poly.entity_id
_entity_poly.type
_entity_poly.pdbx_seq_one_letter_code
_entity_poly.pdbx_strand_id
1 'polypeptide(L)'
;MLFYLFHGTFTDFKLNRQYTVTYIKGGGILASIRDVEKDLQSTKMSTLFHNMSTLLPNIGMLNQNLSSEERLLRDIVRVIPSINPNIPFDQLRFVILDTETTGLKPNKRDKIISFGAVLLESGKIKEKETFYELVNPKRSVPKIATDLTGITGQMLTNKPDLTDVLSRFIPWAGNSVLVGHAIGFDLDFINRHLRSVCGRKLGHKFLDTKTMASALFPDLSTYSLENICKYLNISCGKRHHALSDALSSARILSEILKYLTEQGIKTLHDLDNFLRYQRFLTQSENSIGC
;
A
#
# COMPACT_ATOMS: atom_id res chain seq x y z
N MET A 1 -5.05 -0.14 31.00
CA MET A 1 -4.90 -0.66 29.62
C MET A 1 -5.19 0.50 28.67
N LEU A 2 -4.18 1.09 28.03
CA LEU A 2 -4.39 2.21 27.10
C LEU A 2 -5.14 1.70 25.85
N PHE A 3 -6.31 2.27 25.60
CA PHE A 3 -7.07 2.04 24.37
C PHE A 3 -6.57 3.04 23.32
N TYR A 4 -6.05 2.56 22.19
CA TYR A 4 -5.78 3.40 21.03
C TYR A 4 -7.00 3.38 20.12
N LEU A 5 -7.69 4.52 20.04
CA LEU A 5 -8.80 4.75 19.11
C LEU A 5 -8.23 5.33 17.82
N PHE A 6 -8.23 4.55 16.74
CA PHE A 6 -7.99 5.09 15.40
C PHE A 6 -9.30 5.62 14.84
N HIS A 7 -9.30 6.88 14.41
CA HIS A 7 -10.42 7.53 13.75
C HIS A 7 -10.05 7.73 12.28
N GLY A 8 -10.79 7.10 11.36
CA GLY A 8 -10.64 7.34 9.92
C GLY A 8 -11.94 7.88 9.35
N THR A 9 -11.88 8.96 8.56
CA THR A 9 -13.00 9.46 7.76
C THR A 9 -12.90 8.92 6.33
N PHE A 10 -14.03 8.52 5.74
CA PHE A 10 -14.13 7.90 4.41
C PHE A 10 -15.33 8.44 3.64
N THR A 11 -15.24 8.52 2.30
CA THR A 11 -16.34 8.92 1.40
C THR A 11 -16.75 7.79 0.45
N ASP A 12 -18.00 7.35 0.48
CA ASP A 12 -18.59 6.46 -0.55
C ASP A 12 -19.08 7.31 -1.73
N PHE A 13 -18.43 7.16 -2.89
CA PHE A 13 -18.77 7.92 -4.11
C PHE A 13 -20.03 7.41 -4.83
N LYS A 14 -20.49 6.18 -4.59
CA LYS A 14 -21.76 5.70 -5.14
C LYS A 14 -22.94 6.25 -4.37
N LEU A 15 -22.76 6.49 -3.07
CA LEU A 15 -23.81 6.99 -2.18
C LEU A 15 -23.65 8.48 -1.84
N ASN A 16 -22.54 9.10 -2.22
CA ASN A 16 -22.14 10.48 -1.86
C ASN A 16 -22.18 10.74 -0.34
N ARG A 17 -21.63 9.81 0.46
CA ARG A 17 -21.72 9.85 1.93
C ARG A 17 -20.36 9.79 2.60
N GLN A 18 -20.21 10.50 3.73
CA GLN A 18 -19.04 10.43 4.60
C GLN A 18 -19.31 9.57 5.84
N TYR A 19 -18.30 8.80 6.24
CA TYR A 19 -18.35 7.86 7.35
C TYR A 19 -17.13 7.99 8.23
N THR A 20 -17.30 7.76 9.53
CA THR A 20 -16.19 7.62 10.48
C THR A 20 -16.11 6.17 10.95
N VAL A 21 -14.94 5.56 10.83
CA VAL A 21 -14.68 4.21 11.35
C VAL A 21 -13.77 4.31 12.58
N THR A 22 -14.19 3.69 13.67
CA THR A 22 -13.43 3.59 14.91
C THR A 22 -13.04 2.14 15.17
N TYR A 23 -11.74 1.88 15.34
CA TYR A 23 -11.24 0.53 15.61
C TYR A 23 -10.92 0.33 17.09
N ILE A 24 -11.28 -0.83 17.66
CA ILE A 24 -10.94 -1.22 19.03
C ILE A 24 -10.24 -2.60 18.99
N LYS A 25 -9.04 -2.71 19.58
CA LYS A 25 -8.32 -3.99 19.69
C LYS A 25 -9.00 -4.89 20.73
N GLY A 26 -9.41 -6.10 20.35
CA GLY A 26 -9.97 -7.10 21.27
C GLY A 26 -11.22 -7.84 20.81
N GLY A 27 -11.39 -8.10 19.50
CA GLY A 27 -12.40 -9.06 19.02
C GLY A 27 -13.73 -8.46 18.54
N GLY A 28 -13.77 -7.18 18.17
CA GLY A 28 -14.94 -6.62 17.51
C GLY A 28 -14.63 -5.34 16.74
N ILE A 29 -15.00 -5.31 15.46
CA ILE A 29 -15.21 -4.05 14.76
C ILE A 29 -16.55 -3.51 15.23
N LEU A 30 -16.53 -2.51 16.10
CA LEU A 30 -17.69 -1.63 16.28
C LEU A 30 -17.62 -0.60 15.17
N ALA A 31 -17.98 -1.01 13.95
CA ALA A 31 -18.22 -0.09 12.85
C ALA A 31 -19.53 0.62 13.16
N SER A 32 -19.46 1.62 14.04
CA SER A 32 -20.50 2.62 14.15
C SER A 32 -20.41 3.46 12.88
N ILE A 33 -21.08 3.02 11.81
CA ILE A 33 -21.35 3.83 10.63
C ILE A 33 -22.23 4.98 11.09
N ARG A 34 -21.61 6.10 11.49
CA ARG A 34 -22.33 7.37 11.62
C ARG A 34 -22.22 8.04 10.27
N ASP A 35 -23.34 8.12 9.57
CA ASP A 35 -23.49 9.06 8.46
C ASP A 35 -23.13 10.45 9.02
N VAL A 36 -22.11 11.08 8.46
CA VAL A 36 -21.82 12.49 8.76
C VAL A 36 -22.73 13.33 7.88
N GLU A 37 -24.04 13.28 8.14
CA GLU A 37 -24.95 14.32 7.69
C GLU A 37 -24.91 15.44 8.73
N LYS A 38 -24.61 16.67 8.27
CA LYS A 38 -25.06 17.87 8.95
C LYS A 38 -26.59 17.81 8.95
N ASP A 39 -27.17 17.27 10.02
CA ASP A 39 -28.33 17.83 10.70
C ASP A 39 -28.75 16.92 11.86
N LEU A 40 -28.50 17.43 13.07
CA LEU A 40 -29.33 17.11 14.22
C LEU A 40 -30.71 17.68 13.94
N GLN A 41 -31.68 16.85 13.57
CA GLN A 41 -33.04 16.90 14.14
C GLN A 41 -33.94 15.77 13.62
N SER A 42 -34.49 15.02 14.58
CA SER A 42 -35.71 14.20 14.54
C SER A 42 -36.11 13.54 13.21
N THR A 43 -36.06 12.20 13.13
CA THR A 43 -37.25 11.30 13.01
C THR A 43 -36.85 9.88 12.58
N LYS A 44 -37.14 8.91 13.46
CA LYS A 44 -37.33 7.45 13.25
C LYS A 44 -36.21 6.63 12.58
N MET A 45 -35.28 6.19 13.43
CA MET A 45 -34.33 5.08 13.22
C MET A 45 -34.94 3.70 12.86
N SER A 46 -36.26 3.52 12.92
CA SER A 46 -36.89 2.21 12.64
C SER A 46 -37.14 1.94 11.15
N THR A 47 -37.18 2.96 10.30
CA THR A 47 -37.53 2.79 8.88
C THR A 47 -36.32 2.44 8.01
N LEU A 48 -35.10 2.79 8.43
CA LEU A 48 -33.86 2.43 7.72
C LEU A 48 -33.52 0.94 7.82
N PHE A 49 -33.90 0.25 8.91
CA PHE A 49 -33.66 -1.18 9.06
C PHE A 49 -34.50 -2.04 8.11
N HIS A 50 -35.67 -1.57 7.68
CA HIS A 50 -36.57 -2.37 6.85
C HIS A 50 -36.19 -2.39 5.36
N ASN A 51 -35.53 -1.33 4.86
CA ASN A 51 -35.15 -1.24 3.45
C ASN A 51 -33.74 -1.82 3.14
N MET A 52 -32.98 -2.22 4.15
CA MET A 52 -31.72 -2.95 3.94
C MET A 52 -31.93 -4.44 3.67
N SER A 53 -33.06 -5.04 4.06
CA SER A 53 -33.32 -6.47 3.83
C SER A 53 -33.69 -6.80 2.38
N THR A 54 -34.24 -5.84 1.65
CA THR A 54 -34.71 -6.03 0.26
C THR A 54 -33.63 -5.78 -0.80
N LEU A 55 -32.56 -5.05 -0.47
CA LEU A 55 -31.41 -4.80 -1.35
C LEU A 55 -30.27 -5.83 -1.22
N LEU A 56 -30.40 -6.81 -0.30
CA LEU A 56 -29.37 -7.80 0.02
C LEU A 56 -29.58 -9.26 -0.48
N PRO A 57 -30.50 -9.64 -1.41
CA PRO A 57 -30.52 -11.04 -1.85
C PRO A 57 -29.26 -11.46 -2.62
N ASN A 58 -28.64 -10.56 -3.39
CA ASN A 58 -27.53 -10.90 -4.28
C ASN A 58 -26.12 -10.76 -3.67
N ILE A 59 -25.98 -10.13 -2.50
CA ILE A 59 -24.69 -10.08 -1.77
C ILE A 59 -24.54 -11.30 -0.85
N GLY A 60 -25.65 -11.87 -0.38
CA GLY A 60 -25.67 -13.02 0.53
C GLY A 60 -25.16 -14.34 -0.09
N MET A 61 -25.38 -14.56 -1.39
CA MET A 61 -25.01 -15.83 -2.04
C MET A 61 -23.50 -16.04 -2.25
N LEU A 62 -22.69 -14.97 -2.33
CA LEU A 62 -21.22 -15.06 -2.46
C LEU A 62 -20.50 -15.19 -1.10
N ASN A 63 -21.21 -15.01 0.01
CA ASN A 63 -20.62 -14.91 1.35
C ASN A 63 -20.56 -16.24 2.11
N GLN A 64 -21.20 -17.32 1.65
CA GLN A 64 -21.37 -18.51 2.48
C GLN A 64 -20.09 -19.35 2.69
N ASN A 65 -19.03 -19.15 1.89
CA ASN A 65 -17.83 -19.99 1.94
C ASN A 65 -16.55 -19.30 2.47
N LEU A 66 -16.60 -18.02 2.88
CA LEU A 66 -15.43 -17.31 3.39
C LEU A 66 -15.32 -17.42 4.92
N SER A 67 -14.11 -17.65 5.41
CA SER A 67 -13.78 -17.57 6.84
C SER A 67 -13.99 -16.15 7.37
N SER A 68 -14.08 -16.00 8.71
CA SER A 68 -14.23 -14.68 9.34
C SER A 68 -13.09 -13.71 8.97
N GLU A 69 -11.86 -14.23 8.86
CA GLU A 69 -10.67 -13.45 8.49
C GLU A 69 -10.69 -13.01 7.01
N GLU A 70 -11.16 -13.89 6.13
CA GLU A 70 -11.30 -13.59 4.69
C GLU A 70 -12.39 -12.55 4.44
N ARG A 71 -13.49 -12.61 5.18
CA ARG A 71 -14.55 -11.59 5.16
C ARG A 71 -14.02 -10.25 5.64
N LEU A 72 -13.29 -10.24 6.75
CA LEU A 72 -12.64 -9.04 7.27
C LEU A 72 -11.70 -8.40 6.24
N LEU A 73 -10.81 -9.20 5.64
CA LEU A 73 -9.93 -8.70 4.58
C LEU A 73 -10.72 -8.16 3.39
N ARG A 74 -11.78 -8.85 2.97
CA ARG A 74 -12.63 -8.39 1.86
C ARG A 74 -13.20 -7.00 2.13
N ASP A 75 -13.68 -6.78 3.35
CA ASP A 75 -14.32 -5.53 3.74
C ASP A 75 -13.28 -4.41 3.89
N ILE A 76 -12.12 -4.69 4.47
CA ILE A 76 -11.00 -3.74 4.56
C ILE A 76 -10.52 -3.31 3.16
N VAL A 77 -10.31 -4.26 2.24
CA VAL A 77 -9.80 -3.99 0.89
C VAL A 77 -10.84 -3.27 0.02
N ARG A 78 -12.14 -3.40 0.33
CA ARG A 78 -13.20 -2.69 -0.40
C ARG A 78 -13.08 -1.17 -0.26
N VAL A 79 -12.48 -0.70 0.84
CA VAL A 79 -12.23 0.72 1.04
C VAL A 79 -11.11 1.16 0.10
N ILE A 80 -11.48 1.83 -0.99
CA ILE A 80 -10.53 2.41 -1.94
C ILE A 80 -10.09 3.76 -1.36
N PRO A 81 -8.78 3.96 -1.07
CA PRO A 81 -8.25 5.27 -0.74
C PRO A 81 -8.58 6.28 -1.83
N SER A 82 -9.30 7.34 -1.48
CA SER A 82 -9.57 8.45 -2.38
C SER A 82 -8.59 9.57 -2.09
N ILE A 83 -7.54 9.64 -2.90
CA ILE A 83 -6.55 10.70 -2.85
C ILE A 83 -6.88 11.72 -3.92
N ASN A 84 -7.17 12.95 -3.49
CA ASN A 84 -7.27 14.08 -4.40
C ASN A 84 -5.89 14.33 -5.02
N PRO A 85 -5.74 14.18 -6.34
CA PRO A 85 -4.44 14.24 -6.99
C PRO A 85 -3.84 15.66 -7.04
N ASN A 86 -4.61 16.68 -6.72
CA ASN A 86 -4.19 18.09 -6.71
C ASN A 86 -3.68 18.56 -5.33
N ILE A 87 -3.69 17.69 -4.32
CA ILE A 87 -3.10 18.02 -3.02
C ILE A 87 -1.56 18.04 -3.17
N PRO A 88 -0.87 19.05 -2.62
CA PRO A 88 0.59 19.09 -2.60
C PRO A 88 1.23 17.88 -1.91
N PHE A 89 2.40 17.44 -2.38
CA PHE A 89 3.09 16.27 -1.85
C PHE A 89 3.35 16.34 -0.34
N ASP A 90 3.68 17.52 0.18
CA ASP A 90 3.93 17.73 1.62
C ASP A 90 2.65 17.60 2.47
N GLN A 91 1.46 17.57 1.87
CA GLN A 91 0.20 17.31 2.55
C GLN A 91 -0.31 15.88 2.33
N LEU A 92 0.39 15.09 1.53
CA LEU A 92 0.05 13.70 1.25
C LEU A 92 0.73 12.75 2.23
N ARG A 93 0.05 11.63 2.43
CA ARG A 93 0.55 10.48 3.17
C ARG A 93 1.08 9.44 2.19
N PHE A 94 2.35 9.08 2.33
CA PHE A 94 2.99 8.03 1.55
C PHE A 94 3.37 6.86 2.45
N VAL A 95 3.08 5.64 2.00
CA VAL A 95 3.54 4.40 2.65
C VAL A 95 4.50 3.73 1.70
N ILE A 96 5.77 3.75 2.07
CA ILE A 96 6.81 3.13 1.29
C ILE A 96 6.94 1.70 1.78
N LEU A 97 6.82 0.71 0.89
CA LEU A 97 6.88 -0.70 1.22
C LEU A 97 7.92 -1.43 0.38
N ASP A 98 8.37 -2.56 0.91
CA ASP A 98 9.22 -3.53 0.26
C ASP A 98 8.94 -4.93 0.86
N THR A 99 9.16 -5.98 0.07
CA THR A 99 8.91 -7.36 0.48
C THR A 99 10.05 -8.29 0.10
N GLU A 100 10.35 -9.23 1.01
CA GLU A 100 11.20 -10.37 0.69
C GLU A 100 10.34 -11.59 0.40
N THR A 101 10.79 -12.44 -0.52
CA THR A 101 9.99 -13.55 -1.03
C THR A 101 10.80 -14.85 -1.11
N THR A 102 10.09 -15.99 -1.23
CA THR A 102 10.73 -17.28 -1.50
C THR A 102 11.34 -17.40 -2.90
N GLY A 103 11.06 -16.45 -3.80
CA GLY A 103 11.47 -16.46 -5.20
C GLY A 103 10.72 -15.40 -6.01
N LEU A 104 11.08 -15.24 -7.29
CA LEU A 104 10.63 -14.11 -8.11
C LEU A 104 9.28 -14.31 -8.82
N LYS A 105 8.62 -15.46 -8.67
CA LYS A 105 7.48 -15.84 -9.50
C LYS A 105 6.21 -15.96 -8.67
N PRO A 106 5.46 -14.86 -8.46
CA PRO A 106 4.18 -14.92 -7.73
C PRO A 106 3.22 -15.89 -8.44
N ASN A 107 3.31 -15.97 -9.77
CA ASN A 107 2.51 -16.87 -10.58
C ASN A 107 2.82 -18.36 -10.41
N LYS A 108 4.02 -18.70 -9.89
CA LYS A 108 4.47 -20.08 -9.68
C LYS A 108 4.55 -20.47 -8.20
N ARG A 109 3.67 -19.89 -7.37
CA ARG A 109 3.46 -20.20 -5.94
C ARG A 109 4.54 -19.64 -4.98
N ASP A 110 5.44 -18.77 -5.43
CA ASP A 110 6.31 -18.06 -4.48
C ASP A 110 5.47 -17.23 -3.49
N LYS A 111 6.03 -17.02 -2.29
CA LYS A 111 5.33 -16.38 -1.17
C LYS A 111 6.20 -15.29 -0.55
N ILE A 112 5.55 -14.27 -0.01
CA ILE A 112 6.20 -13.27 0.85
C ILE A 112 6.64 -13.94 2.15
N ILE A 113 7.86 -13.62 2.60
CA ILE A 113 8.46 -14.08 3.86
C ILE A 113 8.86 -12.92 4.79
N SER A 114 8.94 -11.69 4.28
CA SER A 114 9.11 -10.48 5.07
C SER A 114 8.37 -9.32 4.42
N PHE A 115 7.77 -8.46 5.24
CA PHE A 115 7.03 -7.29 4.81
C PHE A 115 7.52 -6.09 5.61
N GLY A 116 8.03 -5.08 4.94
CA GLY A 116 8.52 -3.85 5.55
C GLY A 116 7.81 -2.64 4.95
N ALA A 117 7.44 -1.68 5.79
CA ALA A 117 6.93 -0.40 5.35
C ALA A 117 7.29 0.73 6.31
N VAL A 118 7.39 1.94 5.78
CA VAL A 118 7.65 3.18 6.51
C VAL A 118 6.73 4.30 6.03
N LEU A 119 6.34 5.14 6.97
CA LEU A 119 5.53 6.31 6.70
C LEU A 119 6.39 7.52 6.31
N LEU A 120 6.01 8.19 5.23
CA LEU A 120 6.42 9.56 4.92
C LEU A 120 5.18 10.44 4.89
N GLU A 121 5.16 11.45 5.76
CA GLU A 121 4.02 12.36 5.92
C GLU A 121 4.54 13.74 6.31
N SER A 122 3.90 14.80 5.82
CA SER A 122 4.36 16.18 6.06
C SER A 122 5.79 16.42 5.56
N GLY A 123 6.14 15.79 4.43
CA GLY A 123 7.48 15.84 3.83
C GLY A 123 8.59 15.19 4.67
N LYS A 124 8.24 14.46 5.73
CA LYS A 124 9.20 13.87 6.68
C LYS A 124 9.02 12.36 6.78
N ILE A 125 10.13 11.64 6.77
CA ILE A 125 10.17 10.21 7.06
C ILE A 125 9.95 10.02 8.55
N LYS A 126 8.94 9.22 8.91
CA LYS A 126 8.60 8.89 10.29
C LYS A 126 9.30 7.57 10.65
N GLU A 127 10.60 7.61 10.90
CA GLU A 127 11.40 6.39 11.15
C GLU A 127 10.90 5.55 12.35
N LYS A 128 10.16 6.14 13.28
CA LYS A 128 9.52 5.45 14.41
C LYS A 128 8.16 4.85 14.08
N GLU A 129 7.54 5.27 12.99
CA GLU A 129 6.24 4.79 12.51
C GLU A 129 6.47 3.84 11.33
N THR A 130 6.93 2.64 11.68
CA THR A 130 7.24 1.57 10.73
C THR A 130 6.32 0.38 10.95
N PHE A 131 6.13 -0.40 9.89
CA PHE A 131 5.46 -1.69 9.92
C PHE A 131 6.46 -2.74 9.45
N TYR A 132 6.79 -3.72 10.29
CA TYR A 132 7.70 -4.78 9.91
C TYR A 132 7.23 -6.11 10.47
N GLU A 133 7.10 -7.10 9.59
CA GLU A 133 6.64 -8.44 9.93
C GLU A 133 7.44 -9.49 9.15
N LEU A 134 7.83 -10.55 9.85
CA LEU A 134 8.17 -11.80 9.18
C LEU A 134 6.87 -12.57 8.92
N VAL A 135 6.79 -13.24 7.78
CA VAL A 135 5.57 -13.87 7.29
C VAL A 135 5.81 -15.37 7.13
N ASN A 136 4.94 -16.20 7.71
CA ASN A 136 4.98 -17.63 7.47
C ASN A 136 4.41 -17.95 6.07
N PRO A 137 5.23 -18.47 5.13
CA PRO A 137 4.78 -18.71 3.77
C PRO A 137 3.98 -20.02 3.65
N LYS A 138 3.83 -20.79 4.74
CA LYS A 138 3.24 -22.14 4.79
C LYS A 138 3.90 -23.11 3.78
N ARG A 139 5.20 -22.94 3.57
CA ARG A 139 6.06 -23.77 2.70
C ARG A 139 7.52 -23.66 3.11
N SER A 140 8.37 -24.51 2.55
CA SER A 140 9.82 -24.36 2.66
C SER A 140 10.32 -23.09 1.99
N VAL A 141 11.30 -22.45 2.64
CA VAL A 141 12.06 -21.32 2.09
C VAL A 141 13.24 -21.89 1.31
N PRO A 142 13.36 -21.61 -0.01
CA PRO A 142 14.49 -22.07 -0.80
C PRO A 142 15.81 -21.51 -0.30
N LYS A 143 16.90 -22.30 -0.42
CA LYS A 143 18.23 -21.89 0.02
C LYS A 143 18.66 -20.54 -0.57
N ILE A 144 18.38 -20.30 -1.85
CA ILE A 144 18.72 -19.04 -2.52
C ILE A 144 18.06 -17.81 -1.86
N ALA A 145 16.81 -17.94 -1.38
CA ALA A 145 16.12 -16.86 -0.68
C ALA A 145 16.73 -16.65 0.72
N THR A 146 17.09 -17.74 1.42
CA THR A 146 17.78 -17.66 2.71
C THR A 146 19.19 -17.06 2.56
N ASP A 147 19.95 -17.43 1.53
CA ASP A 147 21.29 -16.89 1.29
C ASP A 147 21.24 -15.38 1.00
N LEU A 148 20.20 -14.92 0.29
CA LEU A 148 20.03 -13.52 -0.06
C LEU A 148 19.56 -12.66 1.12
N THR A 149 18.56 -13.14 1.87
CA THR A 149 17.84 -12.35 2.90
C THR A 149 18.29 -12.64 4.33
N GLY A 150 18.96 -13.77 4.53
CA GLY A 150 19.26 -14.34 5.86
C GLY A 150 18.05 -14.96 6.56
N ILE A 151 16.86 -14.98 5.94
CA ILE A 151 15.63 -15.50 6.57
C ILE A 151 15.56 -17.02 6.37
N THR A 152 15.56 -17.76 7.48
CA THR A 152 15.44 -19.22 7.46
C THR A 152 14.00 -19.67 7.68
N GLY A 153 13.65 -20.87 7.21
CA GLY A 153 12.31 -21.44 7.47
C GLY A 153 11.97 -21.55 8.96
N GLN A 154 12.98 -21.85 9.80
CA GLN A 154 12.80 -21.96 11.25
C GLN A 154 12.38 -20.62 11.89
N MET A 155 12.87 -19.49 11.38
CA MET A 155 12.45 -18.16 11.85
C MET A 155 10.97 -17.86 11.56
N LEU A 156 10.39 -18.55 10.57
CA LEU A 156 9.05 -18.29 10.05
C LEU A 156 7.97 -19.22 10.60
N THR A 157 8.32 -20.36 11.22
CA THR A 157 7.37 -21.39 11.66
C THR A 157 6.22 -20.85 12.51
N ASN A 158 6.50 -19.94 13.44
CA ASN A 158 5.52 -19.38 14.37
C ASN A 158 5.12 -17.93 14.02
N LYS A 159 5.38 -17.49 12.79
CA LYS A 159 5.03 -16.14 12.32
C LYS A 159 3.61 -16.11 11.76
N PRO A 160 2.93 -14.94 11.78
CA PRO A 160 1.64 -14.78 11.15
C PRO A 160 1.72 -15.10 9.65
N ASP A 161 0.61 -15.54 9.07
CA ASP A 161 0.55 -15.68 7.62
C ASP A 161 0.26 -14.33 6.94
N LEU A 162 0.29 -14.31 5.61
CA LEU A 162 0.11 -13.08 4.86
C LEU A 162 -1.30 -12.47 5.02
N THR A 163 -2.32 -13.29 5.29
CA THR A 163 -3.68 -12.78 5.55
C THR A 163 -3.71 -11.97 6.84
N ASP A 164 -3.08 -12.47 7.90
CA ASP A 164 -2.96 -11.78 9.19
C ASP A 164 -2.08 -10.53 9.12
N VAL A 165 -1.03 -10.56 8.29
CA VAL A 165 -0.18 -9.39 8.08
C VAL A 165 -0.95 -8.30 7.33
N LEU A 166 -1.64 -8.65 6.23
CA LEU A 166 -2.38 -7.67 5.43
C LEU A 166 -3.59 -7.09 6.16
N SER A 167 -4.25 -7.85 7.04
CA SER A 167 -5.39 -7.36 7.83
C SER A 167 -4.99 -6.25 8.81
N ARG A 168 -3.72 -6.22 9.22
CA ARG A 168 -3.15 -5.15 10.06
C ARG A 168 -2.48 -4.06 9.23
N PHE A 169 -1.82 -4.42 8.14
CA PHE A 169 -1.13 -3.46 7.27
C PHE A 169 -2.11 -2.51 6.58
N ILE A 170 -3.19 -3.01 5.98
CA ILE A 170 -4.08 -2.15 5.17
C ILE A 170 -4.73 -1.03 6.01
N PRO A 171 -5.25 -1.29 7.23
CA PRO A 171 -5.72 -0.21 8.11
C PRO A 171 -4.59 0.74 8.54
N TRP A 172 -3.39 0.22 8.84
CA TRP A 172 -2.23 1.03 9.18
C TRP A 172 -1.78 1.92 8.01
N ALA A 173 -1.90 1.42 6.77
CA ALA A 173 -1.62 2.16 5.55
C ALA A 173 -2.70 3.23 5.27
N GLY A 174 -3.96 2.99 5.67
CA GLY A 174 -5.04 3.99 5.59
C GLY A 174 -5.19 4.64 4.21
N ASN A 175 -5.61 5.91 4.20
CA ASN A 175 -5.70 6.73 2.99
C ASN A 175 -4.31 7.27 2.60
N SER A 176 -3.54 6.50 1.82
CA SER A 176 -2.17 6.86 1.42
C SER A 176 -1.82 6.42 0.00
N VAL A 177 -0.77 7.02 -0.55
CA VAL A 177 -0.13 6.54 -1.77
C VAL A 177 0.87 5.46 -1.37
N LEU A 178 0.75 4.26 -1.95
CA LEU A 178 1.76 3.23 -1.77
C LEU A 178 2.97 3.54 -2.66
N VAL A 179 4.16 3.37 -2.13
CA VAL A 179 5.39 3.61 -2.90
C VAL A 179 6.34 2.46 -2.66
N GLY A 180 7.17 2.15 -3.65
CA GLY A 180 8.26 1.20 -3.52
C GLY A 180 9.23 1.36 -4.66
N HIS A 181 10.30 0.57 -4.65
CA HIS A 181 11.28 0.55 -5.72
C HIS A 181 11.04 -0.68 -6.60
N ALA A 182 10.60 -0.47 -7.85
CA ALA A 182 10.02 -1.53 -8.68
C ALA A 182 8.77 -2.17 -8.04
N ILE A 183 7.93 -1.34 -7.39
CA ILE A 183 6.77 -1.74 -6.55
C ILE A 183 5.77 -2.68 -7.23
N GLY A 184 5.76 -2.74 -8.57
CA GLY A 184 4.94 -3.70 -9.31
C GLY A 184 5.17 -5.14 -8.85
N PHE A 185 6.41 -5.49 -8.48
CA PHE A 185 6.76 -6.78 -7.91
C PHE A 185 6.00 -7.07 -6.61
N ASP A 186 6.11 -6.18 -5.62
CA ASP A 186 5.45 -6.33 -4.31
C ASP A 186 3.92 -6.37 -4.45
N LEU A 187 3.37 -5.46 -5.26
CA LEU A 187 1.93 -5.38 -5.53
C LEU A 187 1.41 -6.65 -6.22
N ASP A 188 2.20 -7.29 -7.07
CA ASP A 188 1.80 -8.56 -7.71
C ASP A 188 1.65 -9.69 -6.70
N PHE A 189 2.58 -9.81 -5.74
CA PHE A 189 2.46 -10.78 -4.65
C PHE A 189 1.26 -10.48 -3.76
N ILE A 190 1.12 -9.25 -3.29
CA ILE A 190 0.04 -8.84 -2.40
C ILE A 190 -1.32 -9.03 -3.07
N ASN A 191 -1.49 -8.50 -4.29
CA ASN A 191 -2.77 -8.58 -5.00
C ASN A 191 -3.10 -10.00 -5.44
N ARG A 192 -2.13 -10.85 -5.72
CA ARG A 192 -2.40 -12.27 -6.00
C ARG A 192 -2.91 -12.98 -4.75
N HIS A 193 -2.31 -12.73 -3.59
CA HIS A 193 -2.79 -13.27 -2.33
C HIS A 193 -4.22 -12.79 -2.04
N LEU A 194 -4.47 -11.48 -2.09
CA LEU A 194 -5.80 -10.90 -1.89
C LEU A 194 -6.85 -11.46 -2.86
N ARG A 195 -6.50 -11.64 -4.15
CA ARG A 195 -7.42 -12.26 -5.12
C ARG A 195 -7.76 -13.69 -4.72
N SER A 196 -6.80 -14.45 -4.23
CA SER A 196 -7.01 -15.85 -3.86
C SER A 196 -7.85 -16.01 -2.58
N VAL A 197 -7.72 -15.12 -1.60
CA VAL A 197 -8.40 -15.26 -0.30
C VAL A 197 -9.75 -14.52 -0.25
N CYS A 198 -9.90 -13.42 -0.99
CA CYS A 198 -11.13 -12.60 -0.90
C CYS A 198 -11.61 -12.03 -2.23
N GLY A 199 -10.99 -12.39 -3.37
CA GLY A 199 -11.42 -11.93 -4.70
C GLY A 199 -11.23 -10.42 -4.92
N ARG A 200 -10.25 -9.81 -4.23
CA ARG A 200 -9.99 -8.36 -4.29
C ARG A 200 -8.50 -8.06 -4.54
N LYS A 201 -8.21 -6.79 -4.80
CA LYS A 201 -6.86 -6.22 -4.93
C LYS A 201 -6.83 -4.89 -4.17
N LEU A 202 -5.64 -4.44 -3.78
CA LEU A 202 -5.45 -3.11 -3.20
C LEU A 202 -6.01 -2.02 -4.11
N GLY A 203 -6.74 -1.08 -3.51
CA GLY A 203 -7.32 0.08 -4.19
C GLY A 203 -6.42 1.31 -4.17
N HIS A 204 -5.32 1.30 -3.43
CA HIS A 204 -4.40 2.43 -3.29
C HIS A 204 -3.84 2.88 -4.64
N LYS A 205 -3.66 4.19 -4.80
CA LYS A 205 -2.72 4.72 -5.80
C LYS A 205 -1.32 4.27 -5.43
N PHE A 206 -0.47 4.06 -6.44
CA PHE A 206 0.92 3.71 -6.20
C PHE A 206 1.89 4.54 -7.05
N LEU A 207 3.11 4.69 -6.55
CA LEU A 207 4.24 5.28 -7.26
C LEU A 207 5.44 4.33 -7.19
N ASP A 208 6.31 4.44 -8.18
CA ASP A 208 7.55 3.65 -8.26
C ASP A 208 8.76 4.58 -8.32
N THR A 209 9.60 4.53 -7.29
CA THR A 209 10.81 5.37 -7.22
C THR A 209 11.78 5.07 -8.35
N LYS A 210 11.80 3.83 -8.87
CA LYS A 210 12.60 3.45 -10.03
C LYS A 210 12.17 4.21 -11.28
N THR A 211 10.85 4.21 -11.54
CA THR A 211 10.26 4.90 -12.70
C THR A 211 10.42 6.42 -12.59
N MET A 212 10.26 6.97 -11.38
CA MET A 212 10.46 8.40 -11.13
C MET A 212 11.93 8.79 -11.33
N ALA A 213 12.86 8.00 -10.79
CA ALA A 213 14.29 8.23 -10.97
C ALA A 213 14.71 8.13 -12.44
N SER A 214 14.17 7.18 -13.22
CA SER A 214 14.48 7.07 -14.65
C SER A 214 13.98 8.26 -15.47
N ALA A 215 12.87 8.86 -15.08
CA ALA A 215 12.35 10.05 -15.75
C ALA A 215 13.14 11.32 -15.41
N LEU A 216 13.71 11.39 -14.20
CA LEU A 216 14.46 12.57 -13.73
C LEU A 216 15.96 12.52 -14.03
N PHE A 217 16.53 11.31 -14.07
CA PHE A 217 17.96 11.08 -14.20
C PHE A 217 18.22 10.07 -15.33
N PRO A 218 17.96 10.44 -16.61
CA PRO A 218 18.04 9.53 -17.75
C PRO A 218 19.44 8.94 -17.99
N ASP A 219 20.49 9.63 -17.53
CA ASP A 219 21.89 9.24 -17.78
C ASP A 219 22.45 8.22 -16.75
N LEU A 220 21.62 7.74 -15.81
CA LEU A 220 22.06 6.73 -14.85
C LEU A 220 22.27 5.38 -15.54
N SER A 221 23.45 4.79 -15.32
CA SER A 221 23.82 3.48 -15.86
C SER A 221 22.84 2.36 -15.48
N THR A 222 22.31 2.41 -14.24
CA THR A 222 21.26 1.50 -13.76
C THR A 222 20.32 2.23 -12.81
N TYR A 223 19.09 1.73 -12.71
CA TYR A 223 18.10 2.21 -11.73
C TYR A 223 17.89 1.18 -10.62
N SER A 224 18.98 0.59 -10.11
CA SER A 224 18.90 -0.21 -8.88
C SER A 224 18.79 0.72 -7.67
N LEU A 225 18.22 0.21 -6.58
CA LEU A 225 18.11 0.98 -5.32
C LEU A 225 19.48 1.52 -4.87
N GLU A 226 20.51 0.68 -4.95
CA GLU A 226 21.89 1.03 -4.59
C GLU A 226 22.46 2.14 -5.47
N ASN A 227 22.26 2.05 -6.79
CA ASN A 227 22.82 3.04 -7.70
C ASN A 227 22.12 4.40 -7.54
N ILE A 228 20.81 4.42 -7.32
CA ILE A 228 20.07 5.65 -7.06
C ILE A 228 20.44 6.23 -5.69
N CYS A 229 20.55 5.39 -4.64
CA CYS A 229 21.07 5.81 -3.34
C CYS A 229 22.43 6.51 -3.50
N LYS A 230 23.36 5.87 -4.21
CA LYS A 230 24.71 6.40 -4.45
C LYS A 230 24.66 7.74 -5.20
N TYR A 231 23.88 7.82 -6.27
CA TYR A 231 23.75 9.04 -7.07
C TYR A 231 23.19 10.22 -6.25
N LEU A 232 22.17 9.96 -5.42
CA LEU A 232 21.55 10.97 -4.57
C LEU A 232 22.29 11.21 -3.24
N ASN A 233 23.47 10.59 -3.05
CA ASN A 233 24.26 10.66 -1.83
C ASN A 233 23.47 10.23 -0.56
N ILE A 234 22.63 9.19 -0.70
CA ILE A 234 21.83 8.59 0.35
C ILE A 234 22.54 7.37 0.92
N SER A 235 22.61 7.28 2.24
CA SER A 235 23.05 6.05 2.92
C SER A 235 21.96 4.97 2.79
N CYS A 236 22.24 3.99 1.93
CA CYS A 236 21.46 2.77 1.79
C CYS A 236 21.74 1.84 2.98
N GLY A 237 20.69 1.30 3.59
CA GLY A 237 20.81 0.39 4.73
C GLY A 237 21.27 -1.02 4.32
N LYS A 238 21.08 -1.99 5.23
CA LYS A 238 21.26 -3.41 4.92
C LYS A 238 20.32 -3.80 3.78
N ARG A 239 20.89 -4.25 2.66
CA ARG A 239 20.14 -4.75 1.50
C ARG A 239 19.49 -6.09 1.80
N HIS A 240 18.41 -6.39 1.08
CA HIS A 240 17.64 -7.64 1.23
C HIS A 240 17.05 -7.80 2.63
N HIS A 241 16.61 -6.66 3.17
CA HIS A 241 15.85 -6.58 4.41
C HIS A 241 14.71 -5.61 4.19
N ALA A 242 13.49 -6.13 4.12
CA ALA A 242 12.31 -5.38 3.70
C ALA A 242 12.17 -3.98 4.35
N LEU A 243 12.32 -3.85 5.66
CA LEU A 243 12.22 -2.52 6.30
C LEU A 243 13.36 -1.56 5.90
N SER A 244 14.56 -2.09 5.73
CA SER A 244 15.75 -1.29 5.41
C SER A 244 15.69 -0.79 3.96
N ASP A 245 15.15 -1.62 3.07
CA ASP A 245 14.95 -1.30 1.66
C ASP A 245 13.77 -0.33 1.48
N ALA A 246 12.69 -0.48 2.26
CA ALA A 246 11.62 0.50 2.35
C ALA A 246 12.11 1.86 2.88
N LEU A 247 12.98 1.89 3.90
CA LEU A 247 13.60 3.12 4.40
C LEU A 247 14.49 3.80 3.37
N SER A 248 15.31 3.03 2.67
CA SER A 248 16.17 3.54 1.59
C SER A 248 15.32 4.11 0.44
N SER A 249 14.24 3.42 0.08
CA SER A 249 13.25 3.89 -0.90
C SER A 249 12.52 5.17 -0.44
N ALA A 250 12.24 5.31 0.86
CA ALA A 250 11.62 6.51 1.41
C ALA A 250 12.54 7.73 1.36
N ARG A 251 13.85 7.53 1.58
CA ARG A 251 14.87 8.57 1.40
C ARG A 251 14.97 9.00 -0.07
N ILE A 252 14.99 8.04 -0.98
CA ILE A 252 14.96 8.31 -2.43
C ILE A 252 13.71 9.10 -2.81
N LEU A 253 12.53 8.67 -2.35
CA LEU A 253 11.28 9.38 -2.60
C LEU A 253 11.36 10.81 -2.05
N SER A 254 11.85 11.01 -0.82
CA SER A 254 11.97 12.34 -0.22
C SER A 254 12.82 13.28 -1.06
N GLU A 255 13.97 12.82 -1.56
CA GLU A 255 14.82 13.63 -2.44
C GLU A 255 14.17 13.89 -3.80
N ILE A 256 13.56 12.88 -4.43
CA ILE A 256 12.84 13.04 -5.69
C ILE A 256 11.71 14.07 -5.56
N LEU A 257 10.92 14.02 -4.48
CA LEU A 257 9.82 14.96 -4.26
C LEU A 257 10.33 16.40 -4.08
N LYS A 258 11.50 16.61 -3.46
CA LYS A 258 12.15 17.92 -3.39
C LYS A 258 12.54 18.43 -4.78
N TYR A 259 13.25 17.61 -5.57
CA TYR A 259 13.64 17.95 -6.95
C TYR A 259 12.43 18.31 -7.82
N LEU A 260 11.34 17.54 -7.73
CA LEU A 260 10.10 17.82 -8.46
C LEU A 260 9.47 19.15 -8.01
N THR A 261 9.43 19.39 -6.70
CA THR A 261 8.84 20.61 -6.12
C THR A 261 9.59 21.87 -6.57
N GLU A 262 10.92 21.81 -6.65
CA GLU A 262 11.78 22.88 -7.16
C GLU A 262 11.51 23.20 -8.63
N GLN A 263 11.09 22.20 -9.42
CA GLN A 263 10.69 22.35 -10.82
C GLN A 263 9.21 22.72 -11.00
N GLY A 264 8.49 22.98 -9.90
CA GLY A 264 7.07 23.34 -9.92
C GLY A 264 6.10 22.16 -10.01
N ILE A 265 6.59 20.92 -10.02
CA ILE A 265 5.77 19.70 -9.97
C ILE A 265 5.48 19.40 -8.50
N LYS A 266 4.26 19.71 -8.03
CA LYS A 266 3.95 19.70 -6.59
C LYS A 266 2.88 18.70 -6.20
N THR A 267 2.13 18.18 -7.15
CA THR A 267 0.97 17.32 -6.92
C THR A 267 1.06 16.02 -7.70
N LEU A 268 0.24 15.03 -7.35
CA LEU A 268 0.18 13.77 -8.11
C LEU A 268 -0.32 14.00 -9.55
N HIS A 269 -1.16 15.02 -9.76
CA HIS A 269 -1.61 15.41 -11.10
C HIS A 269 -0.45 15.93 -11.95
N ASP A 270 0.35 16.83 -11.40
CA ASP A 270 1.53 17.37 -12.09
C ASP A 270 2.52 16.26 -12.43
N LEU A 271 2.75 15.34 -11.47
CA LEU A 271 3.66 14.21 -11.67
C LEU A 271 3.17 13.26 -12.78
N ASP A 272 1.87 12.94 -12.82
CA ASP A 272 1.31 12.11 -13.89
C ASP A 272 1.50 12.77 -15.26
N ASN A 273 1.26 14.07 -15.37
CA ASN A 273 1.50 14.83 -16.61
C ASN A 273 2.98 14.81 -17.01
N PHE A 274 3.89 15.05 -16.05
CA PHE A 274 5.33 15.00 -16.27
C PHE A 274 5.78 13.60 -16.76
N LEU A 275 5.39 12.53 -16.08
CA LEU A 275 5.79 11.17 -16.44
C LEU A 275 5.22 10.74 -17.80
N ARG A 276 4.00 11.16 -18.15
CA ARG A 276 3.42 10.92 -19.48
C ARG A 276 4.20 11.64 -20.57
N TYR A 277 4.58 12.89 -20.34
CA TYR A 277 5.38 13.65 -21.28
C TYR A 277 6.76 13.03 -21.50
N GLN A 278 7.45 12.61 -20.44
CA GLN A 278 8.75 11.92 -20.54
C GLN A 278 8.67 10.60 -21.33
N ARG A 279 7.59 9.83 -21.15
CA ARG A 279 7.34 8.61 -21.94
C ARG A 279 7.11 8.90 -23.41
N PHE A 280 6.47 10.03 -23.73
CA PHE A 280 6.27 10.43 -25.12
C PHE A 280 7.60 10.77 -25.81
N LEU A 281 8.47 11.55 -25.16
CA LEU A 281 9.79 11.91 -25.71
C LEU A 281 10.67 10.69 -26.00
N THR A 282 10.74 9.77 -25.03
CA THR A 282 11.54 8.53 -25.19
C THR A 282 11.01 7.63 -26.31
N GLN A 283 9.72 7.66 -26.63
CA GLN A 283 9.16 6.91 -27.75
C GLN A 283 9.38 7.62 -29.09
N SER A 284 9.35 8.95 -29.13
CA SER A 284 9.62 9.71 -30.35
C SER A 284 11.10 9.63 -30.76
N GLU A 285 12.03 9.68 -29.81
CA GLU A 285 13.46 9.50 -30.09
C GLU A 285 13.77 8.12 -30.67
N ASN A 286 13.15 7.07 -30.12
CA ASN A 286 13.33 5.69 -30.60
C ASN A 286 12.67 5.42 -31.98
N SER A 287 11.72 6.25 -32.42
CA SER A 287 11.06 6.11 -33.73
C SER A 287 11.71 6.95 -34.84
N ILE A 288 12.51 7.96 -34.48
CA ILE A 288 13.28 8.78 -35.42
C ILE A 288 14.69 8.21 -35.66
N GLY A 289 15.17 7.31 -34.78
CA GLY A 289 16.47 6.63 -34.89
C GLY A 289 16.50 5.35 -35.74
N CYS A 290 15.54 5.12 -36.63
CA CYS A 290 15.52 4.00 -37.59
C CYS A 290 15.79 4.48 -39.02
#